data_AF-A0AA40CL23-F1
#
_entry.id   AF-A0AA40CL23-F1
#
_cell.length_a   1.000
_cell.length_b   1.000
_cell.length_c   1.000
_cell.angle_alpha   90.00
_cell.angle_beta   90.00
_cell.angle_gamma   90.00
#
_symmetry.space_group_name_H-M   'P 1'
#
loop_
_entity.id
_entity.type
_entity.pdbx_description
1 polymer ?
#
loop_
_entity_poly.entity_id
_entity_poly.type
_entity_poly.pdbx_seq_one_letter_code
_entity_poly.pdbx_strand_id
1 'polypeptide(L)'
;PPGPPRLHVLGATWGGINVTSDIQGLVEIDPFTKNFERLKFNMHTIHTQLLPDPAISVIKTLTVLYRYDNEELRIMNATQFAPQINVRVTPTAHLDQEEGLAKTLYPKFFSTLSNAPWRSPSGRVEIIAALYGTGRIQTPSVLEELGEFFEGRRGQIRTTTGFFRTDPWPGMRKSWTVYFRFAGSGLVQCVTGMEDGALEVPW
;
A
#
# COMPACT_ATOMS: atom_id res chain seq x y z
N PRO A 1 10.22 -0.05 -31.98
CA PRO A 1 8.90 -0.25 -31.34
C PRO A 1 8.97 0.13 -29.85
N PRO A 2 7.98 0.83 -29.28
CA PRO A 2 7.89 0.95 -27.84
C PRO A 2 7.81 -0.46 -27.22
N GLY A 3 8.51 -0.67 -26.12
CA GLY A 3 8.54 -1.96 -25.41
C GLY A 3 7.19 -2.30 -24.76
N PRO A 4 7.08 -3.47 -24.10
CA PRO A 4 5.90 -3.81 -23.32
C PRO A 4 5.60 -2.72 -22.26
N PRO A 5 4.34 -2.41 -21.93
CA PRO A 5 4.01 -1.47 -20.87
C PRO A 5 4.69 -1.88 -19.56
N ARG A 6 5.34 -0.92 -18.92
CA ARG A 6 6.15 -1.16 -17.73
C ARG A 6 5.33 -0.96 -16.47
N LEU A 7 5.59 -1.81 -15.48
CA LEU A 7 4.98 -1.72 -14.16
C LEU A 7 5.91 -0.96 -13.23
N HIS A 8 5.44 0.19 -12.74
CA HIS A 8 6.16 1.02 -11.78
C HIS A 8 5.63 0.75 -10.38
N VAL A 9 6.40 0.02 -9.57
CA VAL A 9 6.17 -0.09 -8.13
C VAL A 9 6.80 1.13 -7.45
N LEU A 10 5.96 2.00 -6.90
CA LEU A 10 6.35 3.30 -6.34
C LEU A 10 6.56 3.25 -4.82
N GLY A 11 6.00 2.25 -4.16
CA GLY A 11 6.23 1.98 -2.75
C GLY A 11 5.52 0.71 -2.32
N ALA A 12 6.13 -0.03 -1.40
CA ALA A 12 5.52 -1.20 -0.80
C ALA A 12 5.92 -1.37 0.67
N THR A 13 5.00 -1.88 1.46
CA THR A 13 5.21 -2.16 2.89
C THR A 13 4.62 -3.49 3.28
N TRP A 14 5.28 -4.17 4.20
CA TRP A 14 4.80 -5.44 4.74
C TRP A 14 5.09 -5.52 6.23
N GLY A 15 4.06 -5.69 7.06
CA GLY A 15 4.26 -5.87 8.50
C GLY A 15 4.96 -4.69 9.20
N GLY A 16 4.76 -3.46 8.73
CA GLY A 16 5.33 -2.26 9.34
C GLY A 16 6.74 -1.90 8.87
N ILE A 17 7.28 -2.57 7.85
CA ILE A 17 8.55 -2.22 7.21
C ILE A 17 8.38 -1.91 5.72
N ASN A 18 9.33 -1.17 5.14
CA ASN A 18 9.40 -0.92 3.70
C ASN A 18 10.03 -2.12 2.98
N VAL A 19 9.35 -2.63 1.95
CA VAL A 19 9.78 -3.78 1.12
C VAL A 19 9.73 -3.43 -0.37
N THR A 20 9.85 -2.14 -0.70
CA THR A 20 9.68 -1.62 -2.08
C THR A 20 10.64 -2.29 -3.05
N SER A 21 11.92 -2.37 -2.70
CA SER A 21 12.95 -2.98 -3.56
C SER A 21 12.72 -4.48 -3.77
N ASP A 22 12.29 -5.20 -2.74
CA ASP A 22 11.98 -6.63 -2.85
C ASP A 22 10.81 -6.87 -3.80
N ILE A 23 9.73 -6.09 -3.65
CA ILE A 23 8.57 -6.16 -4.54
C ILE A 23 8.92 -5.75 -5.98
N GLN A 24 9.79 -4.77 -6.17
CA GLN A 24 10.31 -4.41 -7.50
C GLN A 24 11.08 -5.59 -8.13
N GLY A 25 11.85 -6.35 -7.34
CA GLY A 25 12.56 -7.55 -7.79
C GLY A 25 11.64 -8.72 -8.20
N LEU A 26 10.36 -8.68 -7.82
CA LEU A 26 9.35 -9.67 -8.22
C LEU A 26 8.60 -9.29 -9.50
N VAL A 27 8.88 -8.12 -10.09
CA VAL A 27 8.31 -7.72 -11.37
C VAL A 27 8.99 -8.50 -12.49
N GLU A 28 8.19 -9.17 -13.32
CA GLU A 28 8.66 -9.98 -14.43
C GLU A 28 7.89 -9.65 -15.72
N ILE A 29 8.49 -9.88 -16.87
CA ILE A 29 7.76 -9.84 -18.15
C ILE A 29 6.84 -11.07 -18.19
N ASP A 30 5.57 -10.89 -18.60
CA ASP A 30 4.64 -12.01 -18.71
C ASP A 30 5.23 -13.11 -19.62
N PRO A 31 5.45 -14.34 -19.11
CA PRO A 31 6.22 -15.35 -19.82
C PRO A 31 5.47 -15.91 -21.05
N PHE A 32 4.15 -15.74 -21.11
CA PHE A 32 3.31 -16.27 -22.17
C PHE A 32 3.16 -15.29 -23.32
N THR A 33 2.73 -14.06 -23.02
CA THR A 33 2.45 -13.04 -24.02
C THR A 33 3.67 -12.18 -24.33
N LYS A 34 4.59 -12.01 -23.36
CA LYS A 34 5.75 -11.10 -23.42
C LYS A 34 5.39 -9.64 -23.73
N ASN A 35 4.11 -9.29 -23.56
CA ASN A 35 3.56 -8.01 -24.01
C ASN A 35 3.41 -6.98 -22.89
N PHE A 36 3.59 -7.37 -21.62
CA PHE A 36 3.55 -6.48 -20.46
C PHE A 36 4.43 -7.01 -19.32
N GLU A 37 4.91 -6.12 -18.47
CA GLU A 37 5.45 -6.50 -17.15
C GLU A 37 4.29 -6.82 -16.20
N ARG A 38 4.50 -7.72 -15.24
CA ARG A 38 3.52 -8.13 -14.23
C ARG A 38 4.19 -8.33 -12.89
N LEU A 39 3.41 -8.20 -11.82
CA LEU A 39 3.80 -8.62 -10.48
C LEU A 39 2.98 -9.85 -10.09
N LYS A 40 3.66 -10.92 -9.67
CA LYS A 40 3.02 -12.17 -9.23
C LYS A 40 3.65 -12.68 -7.93
N PHE A 41 2.82 -12.90 -6.93
CA PHE A 41 3.20 -13.58 -5.69
C PHE A 41 1.99 -14.21 -5.02
N ASN A 42 2.23 -15.08 -4.05
CA ASN A 42 1.19 -15.71 -3.25
C ASN A 42 1.25 -15.17 -1.81
N MET A 43 0.18 -14.54 -1.35
CA MET A 43 0.12 -13.95 -0.01
C MET A 43 0.30 -14.98 1.12
N HIS A 44 -0.03 -16.25 0.87
CA HIS A 44 0.19 -17.32 1.84
C HIS A 44 1.68 -17.62 2.05
N THR A 45 2.48 -17.53 0.99
CA THR A 45 3.92 -17.82 1.02
C THR A 45 4.77 -16.55 0.96
N ILE A 46 4.19 -15.36 1.12
CA ILE A 46 4.93 -14.10 0.96
C ILE A 46 6.12 -13.99 1.93
N HIS A 47 6.02 -14.62 3.09
CA HIS A 47 7.08 -14.71 4.10
C HIS A 47 8.31 -15.50 3.66
N THR A 48 8.25 -16.25 2.56
CA THR A 48 9.43 -16.91 1.96
C THR A 48 10.12 -16.04 0.92
N GLN A 49 9.44 -15.00 0.43
CA GLN A 49 9.95 -14.07 -0.58
C GLN A 49 10.45 -12.77 0.04
N LEU A 50 9.73 -12.27 1.06
CA LEU A 50 10.10 -11.09 1.81
C LEU A 50 10.79 -11.53 3.10
N LEU A 51 12.13 -11.53 3.08
CA LEU A 51 12.94 -12.01 4.19
C LEU A 51 13.78 -10.89 4.81
N PRO A 52 13.93 -10.88 6.15
CA PRO A 52 13.29 -11.76 7.13
C PRO A 52 11.81 -11.39 7.38
N ASP A 53 11.02 -12.29 7.98
CA ASP A 53 9.66 -11.95 8.45
C ASP A 53 9.75 -10.82 9.50
N PRO A 54 9.18 -9.63 9.23
CA PRO A 54 9.36 -8.45 10.07
C PRO A 54 8.55 -8.49 11.36
N ALA A 55 7.55 -9.37 11.45
CA ALA A 55 6.65 -9.45 12.59
C ALA A 55 6.15 -10.88 12.76
N ILE A 56 7.01 -11.72 13.33
CA ILE A 56 6.71 -13.13 13.64
C ILE A 56 5.45 -13.20 14.52
N SER A 57 4.55 -14.12 14.18
CA SER A 57 3.27 -14.35 14.87
C SER A 57 2.28 -13.18 14.84
N VAL A 58 2.56 -12.12 14.09
CA VAL A 58 1.62 -11.02 13.85
C VAL A 58 1.05 -11.12 12.44
N ILE A 59 -0.20 -10.66 12.31
CA ILE A 59 -0.89 -10.56 11.04
C ILE A 59 -0.32 -9.39 10.26
N LYS A 60 0.31 -9.70 9.14
CA LYS A 60 0.92 -8.70 8.28
C LYS A 60 0.00 -8.39 7.12
N THR A 61 0.05 -7.12 6.73
CA THR A 61 -0.61 -6.63 5.53
C THR A 61 0.47 -6.15 4.58
N LEU A 62 0.41 -6.61 3.33
CA LEU A 62 1.24 -6.12 2.24
C LEU A 62 0.47 -5.02 1.52
N THR A 63 1.06 -3.83 1.45
CA THR A 63 0.53 -2.72 0.67
C THR A 63 1.49 -2.42 -0.46
N VAL A 64 0.97 -2.18 -1.66
CA VAL A 64 1.78 -1.84 -2.84
C VAL A 64 1.09 -0.70 -3.57
N LEU A 65 1.77 0.44 -3.68
CA LEU A 65 1.41 1.55 -4.56
C LEU A 65 2.14 1.36 -5.89
N TYR A 66 1.38 1.32 -6.98
CA TYR A 66 1.93 1.07 -8.30
C TYR A 66 1.14 1.78 -9.41
N ARG A 67 1.69 1.78 -10.63
CA ARG A 67 0.99 2.14 -11.86
C ARG A 67 1.63 1.47 -13.07
N TYR A 68 0.90 1.37 -14.16
CA TYR A 68 1.50 1.16 -15.48
C TYR A 68 1.84 2.49 -16.16
N ASP A 69 2.63 2.42 -17.23
CA ASP A 69 2.89 3.56 -18.09
C ASP A 69 1.59 4.27 -18.50
N ASN A 70 1.51 5.58 -18.25
CA ASN A 70 0.38 6.45 -18.57
C ASN A 70 -0.96 6.06 -17.91
N GLU A 71 -0.94 5.22 -16.87
CA GLU A 71 -2.12 4.87 -16.08
C GLU A 71 -2.17 5.62 -14.73
N GLU A 72 -3.37 5.62 -14.14
CA GLU A 72 -3.59 6.13 -12.79
C GLU A 72 -2.87 5.30 -11.72
N LEU A 73 -2.61 5.94 -10.58
CA LEU A 73 -2.08 5.26 -9.40
C LEU A 73 -3.09 4.26 -8.86
N ARG A 74 -2.61 3.07 -8.54
CA ARG A 74 -3.39 1.98 -7.95
C ARG A 74 -2.77 1.55 -6.65
N ILE A 75 -3.61 1.02 -5.76
CA ILE A 75 -3.13 0.45 -4.50
C ILE A 75 -3.66 -0.96 -4.31
N MET A 76 -2.75 -1.85 -3.97
CA MET A 76 -3.10 -3.17 -3.47
C MET A 76 -2.86 -3.18 -1.96
N ASN A 77 -3.78 -3.80 -1.23
CA ASN A 77 -3.71 -3.90 0.22
C ASN A 77 -4.17 -5.29 0.66
N ALA A 78 -3.26 -6.25 0.78
CA ALA A 78 -3.60 -7.65 1.02
C ALA A 78 -3.10 -8.13 2.39
N THR A 79 -3.95 -8.84 3.14
CA THR A 79 -3.56 -9.49 4.40
C THR A 79 -3.00 -10.89 4.14
N GLN A 80 -2.11 -11.37 5.01
CA GLN A 80 -1.61 -12.74 4.94
C GLN A 80 -2.72 -13.81 5.13
N PHE A 81 -3.89 -13.44 5.70
CA PHE A 81 -5.04 -14.35 5.80
C PHE A 81 -5.85 -14.49 4.52
N ALA A 82 -5.50 -13.76 3.46
CA ALA A 82 -6.12 -13.93 2.17
C ALA A 82 -5.93 -15.38 1.68
N PRO A 83 -7.00 -16.14 1.40
CA PRO A 83 -6.87 -17.56 1.03
C PRO A 83 -6.13 -17.67 -0.31
N GLN A 84 -4.96 -18.33 -0.31
CA GLN A 84 -4.11 -18.63 -1.49
C GLN A 84 -4.26 -17.65 -2.66
N ILE A 85 -4.23 -16.34 -2.39
CA ILE A 85 -4.41 -15.36 -3.45
C ILE A 85 -3.10 -15.29 -4.21
N ASN A 86 -3.12 -15.82 -5.43
CA ASN A 86 -2.15 -15.44 -6.45
C ASN A 86 -2.50 -14.02 -6.87
N VAL A 87 -1.80 -13.05 -6.27
CA VAL A 87 -1.91 -11.68 -6.72
C VAL A 87 -1.30 -11.62 -8.10
N ARG A 88 -2.03 -11.05 -9.05
CA ARG A 88 -1.51 -10.72 -10.37
C ARG A 88 -1.90 -9.29 -10.73
N VAL A 89 -0.89 -8.46 -10.95
CA VAL A 89 -1.07 -7.09 -11.43
C VAL A 89 -0.70 -7.05 -12.92
N THR A 90 -1.67 -6.73 -13.79
CA THR A 90 -1.47 -6.56 -15.25
C THR A 90 -2.08 -5.21 -15.71
N PRO A 91 -1.72 -4.67 -16.90
CA PRO A 91 -2.29 -3.40 -17.38
C PRO A 91 -3.82 -3.46 -17.48
N THR A 92 -4.32 -4.61 -17.92
CA THR A 92 -5.76 -4.88 -18.09
C THR A 92 -6.37 -5.61 -16.89
N ALA A 93 -5.69 -5.71 -15.75
CA ALA A 93 -6.24 -6.30 -14.51
C ALA A 93 -7.31 -5.39 -13.91
N HIS A 94 -8.41 -5.30 -14.63
CA HIS A 94 -9.74 -5.14 -14.10
C HIS A 94 -10.45 -6.52 -14.02
N LEU A 95 -9.94 -7.59 -14.67
CA LEU A 95 -10.70 -8.81 -14.95
C LEU A 95 -9.82 -10.09 -15.14
N ASP A 96 -8.97 -10.47 -14.19
CA ASP A 96 -8.59 -11.90 -14.13
C ASP A 96 -9.67 -12.63 -13.32
N GLN A 97 -10.24 -13.73 -13.84
CA GLN A 97 -11.38 -14.43 -13.22
C GLN A 97 -11.11 -14.88 -11.77
N GLU A 98 -9.85 -15.15 -11.41
CA GLU A 98 -9.42 -15.43 -10.03
C GLU A 98 -9.42 -14.16 -9.15
N GLU A 99 -9.05 -13.00 -9.72
CA GLU A 99 -9.18 -11.69 -9.07
C GLU A 99 -10.66 -11.29 -8.96
N GLY A 100 -11.54 -11.75 -9.87
CA GLY A 100 -12.99 -11.55 -9.80
C GLY A 100 -13.64 -12.28 -8.62
N LEU A 101 -13.26 -13.54 -8.38
CA LEU A 101 -13.65 -14.30 -7.19
C LEU A 101 -13.05 -13.67 -5.92
N ALA A 102 -11.77 -13.29 -5.94
CA ALA A 102 -11.13 -12.62 -4.82
C ALA A 102 -11.73 -11.22 -4.54
N LYS A 103 -12.11 -10.44 -5.55
CA LYS A 103 -12.81 -9.15 -5.40
C LYS A 103 -14.24 -9.34 -4.89
N THR A 104 -14.92 -10.42 -5.31
CA THR A 104 -16.29 -10.72 -4.85
C THR A 104 -16.29 -11.23 -3.41
N LEU A 105 -15.34 -12.11 -3.06
CA LEU A 105 -15.22 -12.69 -1.72
C LEU A 105 -14.47 -11.75 -0.76
N TYR A 106 -13.60 -10.88 -1.27
CA TYR A 106 -12.72 -10.00 -0.51
C TYR A 106 -12.48 -8.64 -1.22
N PRO A 107 -13.52 -7.82 -1.37
CA PRO A 107 -13.45 -6.53 -2.08
C PRO A 107 -12.46 -5.52 -1.47
N LYS A 108 -11.89 -5.82 -0.30
CA LYS A 108 -10.94 -4.96 0.43
C LYS A 108 -9.48 -5.14 -0.01
N PHE A 109 -9.15 -6.11 -0.87
CA PHE A 109 -7.75 -6.42 -1.21
C PHE A 109 -7.15 -5.61 -2.36
N PHE A 110 -7.98 -5.20 -3.31
CA PHE A 110 -7.55 -4.45 -4.49
C PHE A 110 -8.45 -3.23 -4.64
N SER A 111 -7.87 -2.04 -4.61
CA SER A 111 -8.63 -0.81 -4.83
C SER A 111 -7.89 0.12 -5.78
N THR A 112 -8.58 0.56 -6.83
CA THR A 112 -8.15 1.76 -7.53
C THR A 112 -8.19 2.93 -6.54
N LEU A 113 -7.21 3.83 -6.60
CA LEU A 113 -7.33 5.10 -5.89
C LEU A 113 -8.35 5.97 -6.63
N SER A 114 -9.64 5.63 -6.51
CA SER A 114 -10.74 6.32 -7.19
C SER A 114 -10.92 7.77 -6.76
N ASN A 115 -10.27 8.15 -5.65
CA ASN A 115 -10.36 9.49 -5.08
C ASN A 115 -9.00 10.16 -5.27
N ALA A 116 -9.02 11.42 -5.69
CA ALA A 116 -7.85 12.28 -5.73
C ALA A 116 -7.10 12.24 -4.38
N PRO A 117 -5.75 12.34 -4.39
CA PRO A 117 -4.97 12.49 -3.16
C PRO A 117 -5.56 13.60 -2.29
N TRP A 118 -5.65 13.37 -0.98
CA TRP A 118 -6.05 14.40 -0.06
C TRP A 118 -4.94 15.45 0.03
N ARG A 119 -5.31 16.72 -0.06
CA ARG A 119 -4.36 17.84 0.02
C ARG A 119 -4.50 18.51 1.37
N SER A 120 -3.36 18.74 2.01
CA SER A 120 -3.26 19.59 3.20
C SER A 120 -3.87 20.98 2.95
N PRO A 121 -4.41 21.66 3.99
CA PRO A 121 -4.89 23.03 3.85
C PRO A 121 -3.83 24.01 3.33
N SER A 122 -2.55 23.77 3.66
CA SER A 122 -1.44 24.57 3.14
C SER A 122 -1.10 24.26 1.67
N GLY A 123 -1.61 23.15 1.15
CA GLY A 123 -1.31 22.63 -0.18
C GLY A 123 0.08 22.01 -0.34
N ARG A 124 0.92 21.97 0.72
CA ARG A 124 2.32 21.51 0.65
C ARG A 124 2.49 20.00 0.68
N VAL A 125 1.54 19.28 1.25
CA VAL A 125 1.53 17.81 1.34
C VAL A 125 0.28 17.27 0.66
N GLU A 126 0.49 16.22 -0.13
CA GLU A 126 -0.56 15.40 -0.73
C GLU A 126 -0.47 13.97 -0.18
N ILE A 127 -1.51 13.51 0.52
CA ILE A 127 -1.64 12.13 0.99
C ILE A 127 -2.35 11.32 -0.09
N ILE A 128 -1.60 10.42 -0.73
CA ILE A 128 -2.08 9.55 -1.81
C ILE A 128 -2.98 8.46 -1.21
N ALA A 129 -2.49 7.81 -0.15
CA ALA A 129 -3.25 6.83 0.60
C ALA A 129 -2.72 6.71 2.03
N ALA A 130 -3.63 6.57 2.98
CA ALA A 130 -3.34 6.14 4.34
C ALA A 130 -4.11 4.84 4.60
N LEU A 131 -3.42 3.86 5.16
CA LEU A 131 -3.91 2.50 5.38
C LEU A 131 -3.66 2.09 6.83
N TYR A 132 -4.62 1.38 7.41
CA TYR A 132 -4.51 0.76 8.72
C TYR A 132 -5.11 -0.64 8.64
N GLY A 133 -4.28 -1.68 8.80
CA GLY A 133 -4.63 -3.03 8.39
C GLY A 133 -5.13 -3.05 6.94
N THR A 134 -6.27 -3.71 6.70
CA THR A 134 -6.94 -3.70 5.39
C THR A 134 -7.81 -2.47 5.13
N GLY A 135 -7.93 -1.54 6.10
CA GLY A 135 -8.77 -0.35 5.98
C GLY A 135 -8.04 0.83 5.35
N ARG A 136 -8.64 1.45 4.33
CA ARG A 136 -8.22 2.77 3.84
C ARG A 136 -8.80 3.86 4.74
N ILE A 137 -7.95 4.79 5.17
CA ILE A 137 -8.34 5.93 5.97
C ILE A 137 -8.83 7.04 5.07
N GLN A 138 -10.08 7.46 5.30
CA GLN A 138 -10.74 8.58 4.61
C GLN A 138 -11.26 9.64 5.57
N THR A 139 -11.10 9.42 6.88
CA THR A 139 -11.54 10.35 7.93
C THR A 139 -10.76 11.67 7.82
N PRO A 140 -11.42 12.81 7.51
CA PRO A 140 -10.72 14.06 7.22
C PRO A 140 -9.80 14.54 8.32
N SER A 141 -10.23 14.46 9.59
CA SER A 141 -9.41 14.88 10.73
C SER A 141 -8.13 14.05 10.90
N VAL A 142 -8.16 12.75 10.58
CA VAL A 142 -6.97 11.89 10.61
C VAL A 142 -5.99 12.30 9.50
N LEU A 143 -6.50 12.58 8.30
CA LEU A 143 -5.68 13.04 7.17
C LEU A 143 -5.09 14.43 7.45
N GLU A 144 -5.84 15.30 8.12
CA GLU A 144 -5.37 16.61 8.58
C GLU A 144 -4.22 16.46 9.58
N GLU A 145 -4.39 15.68 10.65
CA GLU A 145 -3.32 15.44 11.64
C GLU A 145 -2.05 14.84 10.99
N LEU A 146 -2.20 13.92 10.01
CA LEU A 146 -1.07 13.40 9.23
C LEU A 146 -0.40 14.49 8.38
N GLY A 147 -1.19 15.34 7.71
CA GLY A 147 -0.68 16.46 6.93
C GLY A 147 0.10 17.45 7.78
N GLU A 148 -0.41 17.80 8.96
CA GLU A 148 0.30 18.65 9.92
C GLU A 148 1.64 18.05 10.35
N PHE A 149 1.68 16.74 10.60
CA PHE A 149 2.91 16.03 10.93
C PHE A 149 3.94 16.10 9.80
N PHE A 150 3.56 15.76 8.55
CA PHE A 150 4.50 15.81 7.43
C PHE A 150 4.96 17.23 7.07
N GLU A 151 4.17 18.25 7.43
CA GLU A 151 4.58 19.66 7.32
C GLU A 151 5.44 20.15 8.49
N GLY A 152 5.77 19.30 9.46
CA GLY A 152 6.54 19.67 10.65
C GLY A 152 5.76 20.52 11.66
N ARG A 153 4.43 20.63 11.53
CA ARG A 153 3.55 21.32 12.49
C ARG A 153 3.17 20.45 13.69
N ARG A 154 3.55 19.17 13.66
CA ARG A 154 3.35 18.20 14.74
C ARG A 154 4.57 17.29 14.88
N GLY A 155 5.04 17.08 16.11
CA GLY A 155 6.29 16.34 16.36
C GLY A 155 6.16 14.81 16.43
N GLN A 156 5.03 14.29 16.91
CA GLN A 156 4.80 12.84 17.01
C GLN A 156 3.31 12.52 16.89
N ILE A 157 3.01 11.36 16.30
CA ILE A 157 1.68 10.76 16.30
C ILE A 157 1.77 9.37 16.90
N ARG A 158 1.02 9.10 17.98
CA ARG A 158 0.82 7.74 18.47
C ARG A 158 -0.12 7.01 17.53
N THR A 159 0.33 5.91 16.95
CA THR A 159 -0.41 5.20 15.91
C THR A 159 -1.27 4.10 16.51
N THR A 160 -2.43 4.48 17.02
CA THR A 160 -3.39 3.60 17.69
C THR A 160 -4.72 3.53 16.93
N THR A 161 -5.55 2.55 17.27
CA THR A 161 -6.96 2.49 16.84
C THR A 161 -7.69 3.81 17.12
N GLY A 162 -7.40 4.43 18.27
CA GLY A 162 -7.92 5.75 18.62
C GLY A 162 -7.51 6.84 17.63
N PHE A 163 -6.23 6.90 17.25
CA PHE A 163 -5.76 7.84 16.23
C PHE A 163 -6.44 7.62 14.87
N PHE A 164 -6.48 6.39 14.38
CA PHE A 164 -7.07 6.08 13.06
C PHE A 164 -8.60 6.15 13.02
N ARG A 165 -9.27 6.26 14.19
CA ARG A 165 -10.73 6.31 14.36
C ARG A 165 -11.45 5.09 13.76
N THR A 166 -10.75 3.96 13.65
CA THR A 166 -11.27 2.71 13.09
C THR A 166 -10.48 1.52 13.62
N ASP A 167 -11.15 0.38 13.81
CA ASP A 167 -10.52 -0.89 14.14
C ASP A 167 -10.97 -1.97 13.13
N PRO A 168 -10.20 -2.20 12.05
CA PRO A 168 -10.57 -3.19 11.05
C PRO A 168 -10.50 -4.62 11.60
N TRP A 169 -9.69 -4.87 12.64
CA TRP A 169 -9.50 -6.19 13.24
C TRP A 169 -9.37 -6.09 14.77
N PRO A 170 -10.50 -6.07 15.50
CA PRO A 170 -10.49 -6.03 16.96
C PRO A 170 -9.66 -7.15 17.58
N GLY A 171 -8.85 -6.79 18.58
CA GLY A 171 -7.96 -7.72 19.28
C GLY A 171 -6.70 -8.14 18.53
N MET A 172 -6.52 -7.68 17.29
CA MET A 172 -5.32 -7.95 16.49
C MET A 172 -4.49 -6.68 16.32
N ARG A 173 -3.17 -6.80 16.50
CA ARG A 173 -2.24 -5.70 16.23
C ARG A 173 -2.13 -5.45 14.72
N LYS A 174 -2.36 -4.22 14.30
CA LYS A 174 -2.40 -3.84 12.88
C LYS A 174 -1.11 -3.15 12.44
N SER A 175 -0.72 -3.31 11.17
CA SER A 175 0.27 -2.42 10.55
C SER A 175 -0.44 -1.22 9.92
N TRP A 176 0.26 -0.09 9.79
CA TRP A 176 -0.24 1.08 9.07
C TRP A 176 0.75 1.52 8.01
N THR A 177 0.29 2.24 7.01
CA THR A 177 1.13 2.81 5.95
C THR A 177 0.54 4.12 5.46
N VAL A 178 1.39 5.12 5.22
CA VAL A 178 1.00 6.36 4.56
C VAL A 178 1.91 6.59 3.37
N TYR A 179 1.29 6.68 2.19
CA TYR A 179 1.89 7.14 0.95
C TYR A 179 1.56 8.61 0.77
N PHE A 180 2.58 9.44 0.66
CA PHE A 180 2.41 10.88 0.49
C PHE A 180 3.48 11.44 -0.45
N ARG A 181 3.28 12.68 -0.88
CA ARG A 181 4.31 13.45 -1.58
C ARG A 181 4.22 14.90 -1.18
N PHE A 182 5.34 15.60 -1.26
CA PHE A 182 5.35 17.05 -1.16
C PHE A 182 4.87 17.65 -2.49
N ALA A 183 4.12 18.75 -2.41
CA ALA A 183 3.59 19.43 -3.58
C ALA A 183 4.72 19.86 -4.52
N GLY A 184 4.50 19.68 -5.82
CA GLY A 184 5.52 19.90 -6.85
C GLY A 184 6.54 18.77 -6.97
N SER A 185 6.58 17.80 -6.04
CA SER A 185 7.42 16.61 -6.16
C SER A 185 6.69 15.49 -6.91
N GLY A 186 7.38 14.87 -7.88
CA GLY A 186 6.94 13.61 -8.48
C GLY A 186 7.25 12.39 -7.61
N LEU A 187 8.09 12.55 -6.58
CA LEU A 187 8.54 11.46 -5.73
C LEU A 187 7.50 11.14 -4.64
N VAL A 188 7.05 9.89 -4.62
CA VAL A 188 6.23 9.35 -3.53
C VAL A 188 7.12 8.92 -2.39
N GLN A 189 6.77 9.34 -1.18
CA GLN A 189 7.32 8.86 0.07
C GLN A 189 6.37 7.87 0.73
N CYS A 190 6.95 6.94 1.48
CA CYS A 190 6.22 5.91 2.19
C CYS A 190 6.74 5.83 3.63
N VAL A 191 5.83 5.97 4.59
CA VAL A 191 6.10 5.70 6.01
C VAL A 191 5.16 4.62 6.50
N THR A 192 5.64 3.78 7.40
CA THR A 192 4.90 2.62 7.91
C THR A 192 5.36 2.28 9.31
N GLY A 193 4.54 1.51 10.01
CA GLY A 193 4.87 0.99 11.32
C GLY A 193 3.78 0.06 11.82
N MET A 194 3.92 -0.34 13.08
CA MET A 194 2.94 -1.16 13.78
C MET A 194 2.06 -0.30 14.69
N GLU A 195 0.84 -0.75 14.94
CA GLU A 195 -0.02 -0.23 16.00
C GLU A 195 0.72 -0.20 17.34
N ASP A 196 0.37 0.78 18.16
CA ASP A 196 1.00 1.11 19.44
C ASP A 196 2.44 1.64 19.33
N GLY A 197 2.95 1.78 18.11
CA GLY A 197 4.15 2.56 17.81
C GLY A 197 3.87 4.07 17.78
N ALA A 198 4.88 4.78 17.30
CA ALA A 198 4.78 6.20 17.00
C ALA A 198 5.29 6.47 15.59
N LEU A 199 4.59 7.36 14.89
CA LEU A 199 5.14 8.06 13.75
C LEU A 199 5.91 9.27 14.30
N GLU A 200 7.23 9.20 14.16
CA GLU A 200 8.20 10.19 14.60
C GLU A 200 8.89 10.78 13.38
N VAL A 201 9.32 12.04 13.49
CA VAL A 201 9.99 12.74 12.38
C VAL A 201 11.35 12.06 12.14
N PRO A 202 11.59 11.47 10.96
CA PRO A 202 12.85 10.79 10.68
C PRO A 202 13.95 11.73 10.13
N TRP A 203 13.77 13.06 10.18
CA TRP A 203 14.70 14.05 9.62
C TRP A 203 14.96 15.24 10.55
#